data_AF-A0A5C9E4K2-F1
#
_entry.id   AF-A0A5C9E4K2-F1
#
_cell.length_a   1.000
_cell.length_b   1.000
_cell.length_c   1.000
_cell.angle_alpha   90.00
_cell.angle_beta   90.00
_cell.angle_gamma   90.00
#
_symmetry.space_group_name_H-M   'P 1'
#
loop_
_entity.id
_entity.type
_entity.pdbx_description
1 polymer ?
#
loop_
_entity_poly.entity_id
_entity_poly.type
_entity_poly.pdbx_seq_one_letter_code
_entity_poly.pdbx_strand_id
1 'polypeptide(L)'
;MLRCFFREHTKKFRIKALSVDAMELDEHVVMDYYLELIREEKIQFLKDKPKTTENIISAIKKLKSADSLHERIQCARDLWKLLFEAAMEYIDPNKMGYDELFKYFDEFVSFEELIFASDSFYRDHTLHSLWVYFLGEYIFRRDEFRPYFENFYQSFQVREHYKEIYTQLDSEEIFGELLDTIENMDPFVSSIGAARCITALTHDLGYPLNKIRKINQAIGKILPYFSISQFGEFHFQFESSQQFYIENFIEIMGYDVFVGPRERDLGFHQYELVKDIIAKTNELTTIAHSEGRIPDFLSEVKELVKECSPEQVHILRDLYQISCWFRKNTARMMRFSDDFERYAHGIMSAFLMMKIVGAFTDMTITYSNISDIPMDIFDLPRTFAKMQILTAISNHTSRGYRMREFNDLSSFLVLIDEIEEFSRISRANQFRQYVEEFCRTKIYVEDEFMVIEFIFDNEDIESLDPERAFKGRIRRFGQLFDIPNLDPAVKMKIAVISELKGEKTRFELFIERGRFEARRNGETISIDTYLKTREL
;
A
#
# COMPACT_ATOMS: atom_id res chain seq x y z
N MET A 1 2.45 6.24 26.68
CA MET A 1 1.78 7.55 26.43
C MET A 1 1.92 8.05 24.97
N LEU A 2 1.99 7.15 23.97
CA LEU A 2 2.06 7.53 22.53
C LEU A 2 1.14 6.68 21.62
N ARG A 3 0.12 6.02 22.20
CA ARG A 3 -1.00 5.43 21.44
C ARG A 3 -2.35 5.35 22.18
N CYS A 4 -2.53 6.07 23.28
CA CYS A 4 -3.78 6.03 24.07
C CYS A 4 -4.62 7.32 24.03
N PHE A 5 -4.33 8.28 23.18
CA PHE A 5 -5.20 9.45 23.02
C PHE A 5 -5.52 9.68 21.55
N PHE A 6 -6.78 10.08 21.31
CA PHE A 6 -7.41 10.52 20.05
C PHE A 6 -8.25 9.49 19.27
N ARG A 7 -9.54 9.48 19.62
CA ARG A 7 -10.63 9.58 18.65
C ARG A 7 -11.05 11.06 18.60
N GLU A 8 -11.36 11.52 17.39
CA GLU A 8 -11.99 12.81 17.05
C GLU A 8 -11.11 14.06 17.17
N HIS A 9 -10.47 14.45 16.06
CA HIS A 9 -10.47 15.84 15.58
C HIS A 9 -10.14 15.84 14.07
N THR A 10 -11.17 16.01 13.22
CA THR A 10 -10.99 16.25 11.78
C THR A 10 -10.98 17.75 11.53
N LYS A 11 -9.87 18.29 11.00
CA LYS A 11 -9.83 19.64 10.44
C LYS A 11 -10.62 19.67 9.13
N LYS A 12 -11.53 20.64 8.99
CA LYS A 12 -12.12 21.03 7.71
C LYS A 12 -11.10 21.87 6.93
N PHE A 13 -10.37 21.25 6.01
CA PHE A 13 -9.67 22.01 4.98
C PHE A 13 -10.66 22.41 3.87
N ARG A 14 -10.73 23.70 3.56
CA ARG A 14 -11.42 24.18 2.37
C ARG A 14 -10.60 23.78 1.16
N ILE A 15 -11.05 22.78 0.43
CA ILE A 15 -10.53 22.45 -0.90
C ILE A 15 -10.84 23.66 -1.79
N LYS A 16 -9.81 24.38 -2.24
CA LYS A 16 -9.96 25.25 -3.40
C LYS A 16 -10.08 24.32 -4.60
N ALA A 17 -11.31 24.13 -5.09
CA ALA A 17 -11.56 23.45 -6.35
C ALA A 17 -10.86 24.22 -7.48
N LEU A 18 -9.64 23.81 -7.82
CA LEU A 18 -9.09 24.05 -9.14
C LEU A 18 -9.70 22.96 -10.00
N SER A 19 -10.65 23.32 -10.87
CA SER A 19 -11.08 22.41 -11.94
C SER A 19 -9.90 22.25 -12.89
N VAL A 20 -9.08 21.23 -12.65
CA VAL A 20 -8.10 20.77 -13.63
C VAL A 20 -8.89 19.99 -14.66
N ASP A 21 -8.69 20.28 -15.95
CA ASP A 21 -9.34 19.52 -17.03
C ASP A 21 -9.07 18.03 -16.82
N ALA A 22 -10.14 17.22 -16.85
CA ALA A 22 -10.06 15.77 -16.64
C ALA A 22 -9.18 15.13 -17.71
N MET A 23 -7.93 14.83 -17.34
CA MET A 23 -6.96 14.21 -18.24
C MET A 23 -7.23 12.71 -18.32
N GLU A 24 -7.22 12.18 -19.54
CA GLU A 24 -7.17 10.75 -19.75
C GLU A 24 -5.82 10.23 -19.28
N LEU A 25 -5.87 9.16 -18.50
CA LEU A 25 -4.68 8.48 -18.02
C LEU A 25 -4.45 7.25 -18.89
N ASP A 26 -3.19 6.99 -19.18
CA ASP A 26 -2.71 5.79 -19.82
C ASP A 26 -1.27 5.51 -19.32
N GLU A 27 -0.68 4.44 -19.82
CA GLU A 27 0.72 4.07 -19.58
C GLU A 27 1.74 5.16 -19.95
N HIS A 28 1.52 5.92 -21.03
CA HIS A 28 2.45 6.96 -21.48
C HIS A 28 2.46 8.14 -20.51
N VAL A 29 1.28 8.56 -20.08
CA VAL A 29 1.07 9.64 -19.11
C VAL A 29 1.78 9.34 -17.80
N VAL A 30 1.56 8.14 -17.23
CA VAL A 30 2.15 7.81 -15.92
C VAL A 30 3.67 7.60 -16.02
N MET A 31 4.17 7.06 -17.13
CA MET A 31 5.60 6.95 -17.40
C MET A 31 6.27 8.32 -17.56
N ASP A 32 5.66 9.24 -18.31
CA ASP A 32 6.20 10.59 -18.50
C ASP A 32 6.24 11.35 -17.18
N TYR A 33 5.19 11.26 -16.38
CA TYR A 33 5.17 11.84 -15.05
C TYR A 33 6.28 11.26 -14.16
N TYR A 34 6.49 9.94 -14.19
CA TYR A 34 7.57 9.32 -13.43
C TYR A 34 8.96 9.79 -13.90
N LEU A 35 9.16 9.96 -15.21
CA LEU A 35 10.39 10.54 -15.75
C LEU A 35 10.60 11.99 -15.29
N GLU A 36 9.55 12.79 -15.16
CA GLU A 36 9.61 14.12 -14.56
C GLU A 36 10.02 14.06 -13.08
N LEU A 37 9.43 13.16 -12.30
CA LEU A 37 9.81 12.96 -10.90
C LEU A 37 11.30 12.58 -10.75
N ILE A 38 11.84 11.78 -11.66
CA ILE A 38 13.28 11.46 -11.68
C ILE A 38 14.11 12.71 -11.96
N ARG A 39 13.73 13.52 -12.97
CA ARG A 39 14.45 14.76 -13.34
C ARG A 39 14.44 15.79 -12.21
N GLU A 40 13.36 15.84 -11.44
CA GLU A 40 13.19 16.72 -10.29
C GLU A 40 13.78 16.14 -8.99
N GLU A 41 14.48 15.00 -9.05
CA GLU A 41 15.08 14.30 -7.91
C GLU A 41 14.07 13.94 -6.79
N LYS A 42 12.80 13.72 -7.15
CA LYS A 42 11.72 13.38 -6.20
C LYS A 42 11.68 11.89 -5.83
N ILE A 43 12.43 11.04 -6.55
CA ILE A 43 12.57 9.60 -6.28
C ILE A 43 13.82 9.36 -5.42
N GLN A 44 13.63 9.32 -4.09
CA GLN A 44 14.75 9.30 -3.12
C GLN A 44 15.71 8.13 -3.31
N PHE A 45 15.23 6.94 -3.64
CA PHE A 45 16.10 5.75 -3.79
C PHE A 45 16.98 5.76 -5.05
N LEU A 46 16.79 6.73 -5.94
CA LEU A 46 17.61 6.97 -7.13
C LEU A 46 18.57 8.16 -6.96
N LYS A 47 18.39 8.95 -5.89
CA LYS A 47 19.26 10.09 -5.60
C LYS A 47 20.71 9.63 -5.45
N ASP A 48 21.64 10.41 -6.00
CA ASP A 48 23.08 10.14 -5.98
C ASP A 48 23.51 8.81 -6.65
N LYS A 49 22.62 8.20 -7.46
CA LYS A 49 22.89 6.97 -8.25
C LYS A 49 22.75 7.23 -9.76
N PRO A 50 23.66 8.01 -10.39
CA PRO A 50 23.49 8.45 -11.79
C PRO A 50 23.40 7.29 -12.77
N LYS A 51 24.27 6.27 -12.65
CA LYS A 51 24.26 5.10 -13.54
C LYS A 51 22.97 4.29 -13.45
N THR A 52 22.49 4.02 -12.24
CA THR A 52 21.22 3.31 -12.02
C THR A 52 20.04 4.11 -12.57
N THR A 53 20.05 5.42 -12.34
CA THR A 53 19.04 6.35 -12.85
C THR A 53 19.00 6.36 -14.38
N GLU A 54 20.16 6.45 -15.04
CA GLU A 54 20.27 6.39 -16.50
C GLU A 54 19.73 5.07 -17.07
N ASN A 55 20.04 3.93 -16.42
CA ASN A 55 19.54 2.62 -16.83
C ASN A 55 18.01 2.54 -16.73
N ILE A 56 17.42 3.03 -15.64
CA ILE A 56 15.96 3.06 -15.46
C ILE A 56 15.30 3.98 -16.48
N ILE A 57 15.83 5.19 -16.68
CA ILE A 57 15.33 6.11 -17.72
C ILE A 57 15.39 5.44 -19.11
N SER A 58 16.50 4.77 -19.42
CA SER A 58 16.64 4.06 -20.69
C SER A 58 15.63 2.91 -20.82
N ALA A 59 15.37 2.16 -19.76
CA ALA A 59 14.41 1.05 -19.76
C ALA A 59 12.97 1.56 -19.93
N ILE A 60 12.59 2.65 -19.25
CA ILE A 60 11.28 3.30 -19.45
C ILE A 60 11.13 3.77 -20.90
N LYS A 61 12.15 4.43 -21.46
CA LYS A 61 12.10 4.89 -22.87
C LYS A 61 11.95 3.73 -23.86
N LYS A 62 12.63 2.61 -23.61
CA LYS A 62 12.50 1.39 -24.43
C LYS A 62 11.10 0.78 -24.33
N LEU A 63 10.56 0.66 -23.11
CA LEU A 63 9.20 0.18 -22.88
C LEU A 63 8.19 1.07 -23.62
N LYS A 64 8.38 2.39 -23.55
CA LYS A 64 7.52 3.38 -24.20
C LYS A 64 7.57 3.33 -25.74
N SER A 65 8.67 2.85 -26.31
CA SER A 65 8.86 2.73 -27.76
C SER A 65 8.69 1.31 -28.29
N ALA A 66 8.23 0.36 -27.47
CA ALA A 66 8.07 -1.03 -27.87
C ALA A 66 6.78 -1.19 -28.68
N ASP A 67 6.89 -1.73 -29.90
CA ASP A 67 5.79 -1.81 -30.87
C ASP A 67 4.92 -3.06 -30.68
N SER A 68 5.47 -4.12 -30.07
CA SER A 68 4.76 -5.38 -29.85
C SER A 68 4.60 -5.70 -28.36
N LEU A 69 3.50 -6.38 -28.02
CA LEU A 69 3.25 -6.85 -26.64
C LEU A 69 4.41 -7.69 -26.08
N HIS A 70 5.03 -8.54 -26.91
CA HIS A 70 6.16 -9.35 -26.49
C HIS A 70 7.38 -8.49 -26.09
N GLU A 71 7.72 -7.48 -26.91
CA GLU A 71 8.79 -6.53 -26.59
C GLU A 71 8.45 -5.67 -25.37
N ARG A 72 7.18 -5.27 -25.22
CA ARG A 72 6.68 -4.54 -24.04
C ARG A 72 6.89 -5.37 -22.77
N ILE A 73 6.50 -6.65 -22.77
CA ILE A 73 6.69 -7.54 -21.62
C ILE A 73 8.18 -7.73 -21.30
N GLN A 74 9.04 -7.91 -22.31
CA GLN A 74 10.50 -8.00 -22.09
C GLN A 74 11.08 -6.72 -21.48
N CYS A 75 10.72 -5.56 -22.02
CA CYS A 75 11.16 -4.27 -21.49
C CYS A 75 10.64 -4.03 -20.06
N ALA A 76 9.38 -4.39 -19.80
CA ALA A 76 8.75 -4.31 -18.49
C ALA A 76 9.47 -5.19 -17.47
N ARG A 77 9.80 -6.44 -17.83
CA ARG A 77 10.55 -7.36 -16.98
C ARG A 77 11.93 -6.80 -16.61
N ASP A 78 12.65 -6.24 -17.58
CA ASP A 78 13.98 -5.68 -17.33
C ASP A 78 13.89 -4.41 -16.45
N LEU A 79 12.89 -3.56 -16.70
CA LEU A 79 12.60 -2.38 -15.87
C LEU A 79 12.20 -2.76 -14.44
N TRP A 80 11.38 -3.81 -14.28
CA TRP A 80 10.98 -4.34 -12.98
C TRP A 80 12.19 -4.73 -12.13
N LYS A 81 13.17 -5.45 -12.72
CA LYS A 81 14.40 -5.87 -12.02
C LYS A 81 15.24 -4.67 -11.59
N LEU A 82 15.40 -3.67 -12.46
CA LEU A 82 16.15 -2.45 -12.17
C LEU A 82 15.50 -1.64 -11.03
N LEU A 83 14.18 -1.46 -11.06
CA LEU A 83 13.43 -0.75 -10.02
C LEU A 83 13.47 -1.52 -8.70
N PHE A 84 13.24 -2.84 -8.74
CA PHE A 84 13.31 -3.70 -7.57
C PHE A 84 14.68 -3.60 -6.89
N GLU A 85 15.77 -3.79 -7.65
CA GLU A 85 17.12 -3.72 -7.09
C GLU A 85 17.39 -2.34 -6.46
N ALA A 86 17.08 -1.26 -7.19
CA ALA A 86 17.35 0.10 -6.73
C ALA A 86 16.57 0.47 -5.47
N ALA A 87 15.28 0.10 -5.40
CA ALA A 87 14.40 0.37 -4.28
C ALA A 87 14.75 -0.52 -3.07
N MET A 88 14.96 -1.82 -3.29
CA MET A 88 15.25 -2.75 -2.20
C MET A 88 16.64 -2.50 -1.60
N GLU A 89 17.65 -2.20 -2.41
CA GLU A 89 18.99 -1.80 -1.92
C GLU A 89 18.96 -0.51 -1.08
N TYR A 90 18.01 0.39 -1.35
CA TYR A 90 17.84 1.59 -0.55
C TYR A 90 17.19 1.31 0.82
N ILE A 91 16.32 0.30 0.89
CA ILE A 91 15.71 -0.15 2.16
C ILE A 91 16.71 -0.99 2.97
N ASP A 92 17.38 -1.93 2.32
CA ASP A 92 18.36 -2.83 2.93
C ASP A 92 19.46 -3.21 1.92
N PRO A 93 20.75 -3.04 2.28
CA PRO A 93 21.86 -3.37 1.38
C PRO A 93 22.04 -4.87 1.12
N ASN A 94 21.35 -5.76 1.85
CA ASN A 94 21.46 -7.21 1.67
C ASN A 94 20.80 -7.68 0.37
N LYS A 95 21.63 -7.94 -0.65
CA LYS A 95 21.21 -8.44 -1.97
C LYS A 95 21.08 -9.97 -2.07
N MET A 96 21.28 -10.73 -0.98
CA MET A 96 21.15 -12.19 -1.05
C MET A 96 19.76 -12.58 -1.55
N GLY A 97 19.71 -13.59 -2.43
CA GLY A 97 18.45 -14.09 -2.99
C GLY A 97 17.88 -13.30 -4.17
N TYR A 98 18.47 -12.17 -4.56
CA TYR A 98 17.99 -11.41 -5.73
C TYR A 98 18.06 -12.24 -7.01
N ASP A 99 19.14 -12.98 -7.23
CA ASP A 99 19.29 -13.85 -8.40
C ASP A 99 18.21 -14.93 -8.45
N GLU A 100 17.85 -15.50 -7.29
CA GLU A 100 16.79 -16.50 -7.19
C GLU A 100 15.42 -15.89 -7.42
N LEU A 101 15.14 -14.70 -6.87
CA LEU A 101 13.91 -13.97 -7.12
C LEU A 101 13.78 -13.59 -8.61
N PHE A 102 14.86 -13.11 -9.23
CA PHE A 102 14.86 -12.73 -10.64
C PHE A 102 14.68 -13.94 -11.55
N LYS A 103 15.27 -15.08 -11.20
CA LYS A 103 15.02 -16.34 -11.88
C LYS A 103 13.56 -16.78 -11.73
N TYR A 104 13.02 -16.72 -10.51
CA TYR A 104 11.59 -16.98 -10.29
C TYR A 104 10.72 -16.06 -11.13
N PHE A 105 11.04 -14.77 -11.18
CA PHE A 105 10.29 -13.79 -11.94
C PHE A 105 10.36 -14.05 -13.45
N ASP A 106 11.50 -14.51 -13.98
CA ASP A 106 11.60 -14.96 -15.38
C ASP A 106 10.68 -16.16 -15.67
N GLU A 107 10.59 -17.12 -14.74
CA GLU A 107 9.67 -18.26 -14.84
C GLU A 107 8.20 -17.82 -14.69
N PHE A 108 7.92 -16.84 -13.82
CA PHE A 108 6.60 -16.25 -13.65
C PHE A 108 6.12 -15.59 -14.94
N VAL A 109 6.96 -14.76 -15.57
CA VAL A 109 6.66 -14.13 -16.87
C VAL A 109 6.40 -15.19 -17.94
N SER A 110 7.16 -16.28 -17.93
CA SER A 110 6.94 -17.39 -18.87
C SER A 110 5.63 -18.15 -18.59
N PHE A 111 5.26 -18.31 -17.31
CA PHE A 111 4.01 -18.96 -16.91
C PHE A 111 2.77 -18.11 -17.23
N GLU A 112 2.90 -16.78 -17.24
CA GLU A 112 1.83 -15.85 -17.62
C GLU A 112 1.30 -16.13 -19.04
N GLU A 113 2.12 -16.63 -19.97
CA GLU A 113 1.67 -17.07 -21.30
C GLU A 113 0.62 -18.21 -21.23
N LEU A 114 0.76 -19.13 -20.28
CA LEU A 114 -0.21 -20.21 -20.04
C LEU A 114 -1.49 -19.66 -19.40
N ILE A 115 -1.38 -18.69 -18.50
CA ILE A 115 -2.55 -18.07 -17.86
C ILE A 115 -3.34 -17.27 -18.88
N PHE A 116 -2.66 -16.51 -19.72
CA PHE A 116 -3.26 -15.79 -20.84
C PHE A 116 -4.11 -16.74 -21.69
N ALA A 117 -3.62 -17.96 -21.94
CA ALA A 117 -4.37 -19.01 -22.66
C ALA A 117 -5.74 -19.35 -22.06
N SER A 118 -5.94 -19.11 -20.76
CA SER A 118 -7.08 -19.61 -19.99
C SER A 118 -8.16 -18.58 -19.64
N ASP A 119 -7.92 -17.27 -19.82
CA ASP A 119 -8.83 -16.19 -19.40
C ASP A 119 -9.18 -15.23 -20.56
N SER A 120 -10.46 -14.91 -20.74
CA SER A 120 -10.94 -14.07 -21.86
C SER A 120 -10.67 -12.58 -21.64
N PHE A 121 -10.56 -12.16 -20.37
CA PHE A 121 -10.21 -10.80 -19.95
C PHE A 121 -8.97 -10.90 -19.07
N TYR A 122 -7.83 -11.00 -19.73
CA TYR A 122 -6.55 -11.21 -19.09
C TYR A 122 -5.91 -9.86 -18.72
N ARG A 123 -5.14 -9.86 -17.65
CA ARG A 123 -4.34 -8.74 -17.21
C ARG A 123 -2.91 -9.27 -17.12
N ASP A 124 -1.97 -8.66 -17.83
CA ASP A 124 -0.58 -9.08 -17.73
C ASP A 124 0.00 -8.59 -16.41
N HIS A 125 0.37 -9.51 -15.52
CA HIS A 125 0.79 -9.15 -14.17
C HIS A 125 2.20 -8.53 -14.13
N THR A 126 2.99 -8.66 -15.21
CA THR A 126 4.29 -8.01 -15.35
C THR A 126 4.10 -6.52 -15.59
N LEU A 127 3.32 -6.17 -16.61
CA LEU A 127 2.98 -4.77 -16.95
C LEU A 127 2.14 -4.12 -15.86
N HIS A 128 1.13 -4.84 -15.37
CA HIS A 128 0.23 -4.35 -14.31
C HIS A 128 0.99 -3.86 -13.08
N SER A 129 1.96 -4.63 -12.59
CA SER A 129 2.73 -4.24 -11.39
C SER A 129 3.49 -2.92 -11.57
N LEU A 130 3.97 -2.62 -12.78
CA LEU A 130 4.60 -1.34 -13.11
C LEU A 130 3.57 -0.21 -13.19
N TRP A 131 2.39 -0.46 -13.77
CA TRP A 131 1.33 0.52 -13.87
C TRP A 131 0.76 0.87 -12.50
N VAL A 132 0.59 -0.12 -11.61
CA VAL A 132 0.25 0.13 -10.20
C VAL A 132 1.29 1.01 -9.54
N TYR A 133 2.58 0.80 -9.80
CA TYR A 133 3.62 1.66 -9.24
C TYR A 133 3.56 3.11 -9.79
N PHE A 134 3.54 3.28 -11.12
CA PHE A 134 3.58 4.61 -11.74
C PHE A 134 2.28 5.40 -11.54
N LEU A 135 1.12 4.75 -11.63
CA LEU A 135 -0.17 5.35 -11.29
C LEU A 135 -0.20 5.75 -9.81
N GLY A 136 0.37 4.91 -8.96
CA GLY A 136 0.54 5.22 -7.54
C GLY A 136 1.33 6.49 -7.31
N GLU A 137 2.51 6.64 -7.91
CA GLU A 137 3.30 7.87 -7.80
C GLU A 137 2.57 9.08 -8.43
N TYR A 138 1.84 8.89 -9.54
CA TYR A 138 1.01 9.94 -10.14
C TYR A 138 -0.03 10.49 -9.16
N ILE A 139 -0.84 9.59 -8.58
CA ILE A 139 -1.92 9.96 -7.67
C ILE A 139 -1.36 10.50 -6.35
N PHE A 140 -0.36 9.84 -5.78
CA PHE A 140 0.18 10.23 -4.47
C PHE A 140 0.80 11.63 -4.49
N ARG A 141 1.52 11.98 -5.57
CA ARG A 141 2.37 13.18 -5.64
C ARG A 141 1.64 14.43 -6.15
N ARG A 142 0.49 14.29 -6.79
CA ARG A 142 -0.26 15.44 -7.32
C ARG A 142 -1.06 16.14 -6.23
N ASP A 143 -0.93 17.47 -6.18
CA ASP A 143 -1.56 18.30 -5.16
C ASP A 143 -3.10 18.18 -5.14
N GLU A 144 -3.72 17.94 -6.29
CA GLU A 144 -5.18 17.76 -6.40
C GLU A 144 -5.69 16.56 -5.58
N PHE A 145 -4.91 15.47 -5.47
CA PHE A 145 -5.29 14.27 -4.71
C PHE A 145 -4.75 14.26 -3.27
N ARG A 146 -3.85 15.18 -2.93
CA ARG A 146 -3.24 15.28 -1.60
C ARG A 146 -4.26 15.22 -0.43
N PRO A 147 -5.44 15.86 -0.49
CA PRO A 147 -6.42 15.80 0.60
C PRO A 147 -6.86 14.39 1.00
N TYR A 148 -6.87 13.42 0.07
CA TYR A 148 -7.27 12.04 0.34
C TYR A 148 -6.19 11.23 1.08
N PHE A 149 -4.93 11.66 0.96
CA PHE A 149 -3.77 11.02 1.61
C PHE A 149 -3.23 11.87 2.77
N GLU A 150 -4.00 12.84 3.25
CA GLU A 150 -3.55 13.78 4.27
C GLU A 150 -3.13 13.05 5.56
N ASN A 151 -3.86 12.02 6.00
CA ASN A 151 -3.47 11.23 7.17
C ASN A 151 -2.13 10.49 6.95
N PHE A 152 -1.85 10.09 5.71
CA PHE A 152 -0.54 9.54 5.31
C PHE A 152 0.55 10.62 5.47
N TYR A 153 0.32 11.83 4.97
CA TYR A 153 1.27 12.96 5.04
C TYR A 153 1.47 13.51 6.46
N GLN A 154 0.39 13.62 7.24
CA GLN A 154 0.41 14.12 8.62
C GLN A 154 1.31 13.27 9.50
N SER A 155 1.34 11.95 9.29
CA SER A 155 2.24 11.05 10.03
C SER A 155 3.71 11.47 9.94
N PHE A 156 4.15 12.04 8.80
CA PHE A 156 5.49 12.58 8.62
C PHE A 156 5.64 13.99 9.18
N GLN A 157 4.65 14.86 8.97
CA GLN A 157 4.71 16.25 9.46
C GLN A 157 4.73 16.34 10.98
N VAL A 158 3.91 15.53 11.66
CA VAL A 158 3.87 15.49 13.13
C VAL A 158 5.23 15.14 13.70
N ARG A 159 5.94 14.20 13.06
CA ARG A 159 7.29 13.82 13.43
C ARG A 159 8.28 15.00 13.28
N GLU A 160 8.24 15.72 12.17
CA GLU A 160 9.10 16.91 11.98
C GLU A 160 8.83 17.96 13.05
N HIS A 161 7.56 18.22 13.38
CA HIS A 161 7.23 19.15 14.47
C HIS A 161 7.73 18.65 15.82
N TYR A 162 7.67 17.33 16.10
CA TYR A 162 8.19 16.78 17.35
C TYR A 162 9.71 16.92 17.41
N LYS A 163 10.41 16.58 16.32
CA LYS A 163 11.85 16.79 16.18
C LYS A 163 12.19 18.25 16.49
N GLU A 164 11.53 19.19 15.82
CA GLU A 164 11.77 20.62 16.00
C GLU A 164 11.46 21.10 17.43
N ILE A 165 10.36 20.65 18.04
CA ILE A 165 10.02 20.97 19.43
C ILE A 165 11.12 20.50 20.38
N TYR A 166 11.51 19.23 20.33
CA TYR A 166 12.47 18.68 21.27
C TYR A 166 13.90 19.21 21.03
N THR A 167 14.26 19.51 19.79
CA THR A 167 15.50 20.24 19.48
C THR A 167 15.48 21.65 20.09
N GLN A 168 14.36 22.38 19.98
CA GLN A 168 14.26 23.74 20.50
C GLN A 168 14.17 23.79 22.03
N LEU A 169 13.57 22.79 22.69
CA LEU A 169 13.55 22.67 24.14
C LEU A 169 14.97 22.55 24.72
N ASP A 170 15.94 22.06 23.94
CA ASP A 170 17.38 22.21 24.23
C ASP A 170 17.77 21.67 25.60
N SER A 171 17.27 20.46 25.90
CA SER A 171 17.44 19.77 27.18
C SER A 171 17.73 18.30 26.95
N GLU A 172 18.92 18.03 26.39
CA GLU A 172 19.42 16.68 26.06
C GLU A 172 19.37 15.73 27.27
N GLU A 173 19.61 16.25 28.46
CA GLU A 173 19.56 15.47 29.70
C GLU A 173 18.16 14.92 30.06
N ILE A 174 17.10 15.42 29.44
CA ILE A 174 15.72 14.92 29.61
C ILE A 174 15.24 14.23 28.34
N PHE A 175 15.41 14.88 27.18
CA PHE A 175 14.80 14.46 25.91
C PHE A 175 15.76 13.82 24.91
N GLY A 176 17.05 13.66 25.24
CA GLY A 176 18.08 13.17 24.31
C GLY A 176 17.69 11.85 23.64
N GLU A 177 17.33 10.83 24.43
CA GLU A 177 16.94 9.51 23.91
C GLU A 177 15.69 9.54 23.02
N LEU A 178 14.71 10.40 23.35
CA LEU A 178 13.51 10.60 22.53
C LEU A 178 13.88 11.27 21.20
N LEU A 179 14.71 12.31 21.22
CA LEU A 179 15.18 13.00 20.02
C LEU A 179 15.98 12.05 19.13
N ASP A 180 16.94 11.31 19.70
CA ASP A 180 17.72 10.29 19.01
C ASP A 180 16.81 9.25 18.33
N THR A 181 15.77 8.79 19.04
CA THR A 181 14.79 7.85 18.47
C THR A 181 14.03 8.46 17.28
N ILE A 182 13.57 9.71 17.39
CA ILE A 182 12.85 10.40 16.31
C ILE A 182 13.76 10.54 15.07
N GLU A 183 15.02 10.91 15.28
CA GLU A 183 16.03 11.04 14.22
C GLU A 183 16.40 9.71 13.60
N ASN A 184 16.54 8.66 14.42
CA ASN A 184 16.81 7.30 13.95
C ASN A 184 15.70 6.76 13.02
N MET A 185 14.51 7.37 13.01
CA MET A 185 13.42 7.02 12.07
C MET A 185 13.48 7.75 10.72
N ASP A 186 14.40 8.72 10.52
CA ASP A 186 14.62 9.40 9.23
C ASP A 186 14.86 8.45 8.04
N PRO A 187 15.65 7.36 8.17
CA PRO A 187 15.82 6.39 7.11
C PRO A 187 14.51 5.69 6.73
N PHE A 188 13.66 5.36 7.70
CA PHE A 188 12.37 4.72 7.43
C PHE A 188 11.47 5.63 6.61
N VAL A 189 11.27 6.87 7.04
CA VAL A 189 10.42 7.85 6.34
C VAL A 189 10.93 8.08 4.91
N SER A 190 12.24 8.21 4.76
CA SER A 190 12.88 8.38 3.45
C SER A 190 12.72 7.15 2.55
N SER A 191 12.55 5.95 3.13
CA SER A 191 12.39 4.68 2.41
C SER A 191 10.97 4.41 1.90
N ILE A 192 9.97 5.20 2.28
CA ILE A 192 8.56 4.88 1.98
C ILE A 192 8.26 4.90 0.49
N GLY A 193 8.90 5.77 -0.29
CA GLY A 193 8.82 5.73 -1.75
C GLY A 193 9.39 4.45 -2.36
N ALA A 194 10.47 3.92 -1.78
CA ALA A 194 11.02 2.62 -2.18
C ALA A 194 10.09 1.48 -1.74
N ALA A 195 9.51 1.55 -0.54
CA ALA A 195 8.57 0.56 -0.05
C ALA A 195 7.32 0.48 -0.93
N ARG A 196 6.75 1.63 -1.37
CA ARG A 196 5.67 1.65 -2.37
C ARG A 196 6.07 0.97 -3.68
N CYS A 197 7.29 1.22 -4.16
CA CYS A 197 7.82 0.55 -5.35
C CYS A 197 7.85 -0.97 -5.16
N ILE A 198 8.51 -1.48 -4.12
CA ILE A 198 8.58 -2.93 -3.86
C ILE A 198 7.21 -3.56 -3.68
N THR A 199 6.34 -2.94 -2.89
CA THR A 199 4.98 -3.42 -2.67
C THR A 199 4.20 -3.52 -3.99
N ALA A 200 4.24 -2.50 -4.85
CA ALA A 200 3.58 -2.55 -6.16
C ALA A 200 4.18 -3.59 -7.11
N LEU A 201 5.52 -3.69 -7.18
CA LEU A 201 6.20 -4.63 -8.07
C LEU A 201 5.95 -6.10 -7.70
N THR A 202 5.76 -6.40 -6.42
CA THR A 202 5.78 -7.78 -5.90
C THR A 202 4.42 -8.31 -5.46
N HIS A 203 3.36 -7.50 -5.44
CA HIS A 203 2.08 -7.90 -4.84
C HIS A 203 1.47 -9.16 -5.47
N ASP A 204 1.68 -9.38 -6.76
CA ASP A 204 1.09 -10.49 -7.53
C ASP A 204 2.01 -11.70 -7.75
N LEU A 205 3.20 -11.75 -7.16
CA LEU A 205 4.12 -12.88 -7.40
C LEU A 205 3.50 -14.25 -7.05
N GLY A 206 2.62 -14.34 -6.05
CA GLY A 206 1.91 -15.56 -5.66
C GLY A 206 0.75 -15.96 -6.57
N TYR A 207 0.44 -15.18 -7.61
CA TYR A 207 -0.70 -15.40 -8.52
C TYR A 207 -0.73 -16.76 -9.22
N PRO A 208 0.39 -17.36 -9.68
CA PRO A 208 0.38 -18.63 -10.38
C PRO A 208 -0.30 -19.76 -9.60
N LEU A 209 -0.10 -19.80 -8.27
CA LEU A 209 -0.68 -20.84 -7.40
C LEU A 209 -2.21 -20.84 -7.45
N ASN A 210 -2.82 -19.65 -7.52
CA ASN A 210 -4.27 -19.51 -7.58
C ASN A 210 -4.85 -19.91 -8.95
N LYS A 211 -4.03 -19.88 -10.02
CA LYS A 211 -4.45 -20.21 -11.40
C LYS A 211 -4.37 -21.69 -11.75
N ILE A 212 -3.57 -22.47 -11.04
CA ILE A 212 -3.46 -23.93 -11.24
C ILE A 212 -4.84 -24.60 -11.29
N ARG A 213 -5.77 -24.22 -10.39
CA ARG A 213 -7.13 -24.77 -10.37
C ARG A 213 -7.91 -24.49 -11.67
N LYS A 214 -7.77 -23.29 -12.26
CA LYS A 214 -8.43 -22.97 -13.54
C LYS A 214 -7.85 -23.82 -14.68
N ILE A 215 -6.54 -24.05 -14.67
CA ILE A 215 -5.86 -24.90 -15.66
C ILE A 215 -6.36 -26.35 -15.55
N ASN A 216 -6.43 -26.92 -14.33
CA ASN A 216 -7.02 -28.24 -14.10
C ASN A 216 -8.45 -28.34 -14.63
N GLN A 217 -9.28 -27.32 -14.39
CA GLN A 217 -10.66 -27.27 -14.91
C GLN A 217 -10.71 -27.23 -16.44
N ALA A 218 -9.81 -26.50 -17.09
CA ALA A 218 -9.73 -26.44 -18.55
C ALA A 218 -9.35 -27.81 -19.15
N ILE A 219 -8.35 -28.47 -18.57
CA ILE A 219 -7.93 -29.83 -18.94
C ILE A 219 -9.08 -30.82 -18.71
N GLY A 220 -9.72 -30.77 -17.55
CA GLY A 220 -10.81 -31.69 -17.20
C GLY A 220 -12.05 -31.58 -18.10
N LYS A 221 -12.27 -30.43 -18.76
CA LYS A 221 -13.37 -30.25 -19.71
C LYS A 221 -13.10 -30.90 -21.07
N ILE A 222 -11.84 -31.00 -21.50
CA ILE A 222 -11.51 -31.53 -22.84
C ILE A 222 -11.31 -33.04 -22.84
N LEU A 223 -10.74 -33.62 -21.77
CA LEU A 223 -10.43 -35.05 -21.67
C LEU A 223 -11.62 -36.00 -21.89
N PRO A 224 -12.85 -35.71 -21.42
CA PRO A 224 -14.00 -36.58 -21.65
C PRO A 224 -14.34 -36.80 -23.13
N TYR A 225 -14.04 -35.83 -24.01
CA TYR A 225 -14.25 -35.97 -25.45
C TYR A 225 -13.32 -36.99 -26.11
N PHE A 226 -12.24 -37.37 -25.43
CA PHE A 226 -11.32 -38.43 -25.83
C PHE A 226 -11.60 -39.76 -25.10
N SER A 227 -12.75 -39.88 -24.42
CA SER A 227 -13.10 -41.03 -23.57
C SER A 227 -12.11 -41.25 -22.41
N ILE A 228 -11.38 -40.21 -22.01
CA ILE A 228 -10.51 -40.23 -20.84
C ILE A 228 -11.34 -39.78 -19.63
N SER A 229 -11.78 -40.75 -18.83
CA SER A 229 -12.61 -40.51 -17.64
C SER A 229 -11.85 -40.59 -16.32
N GLN A 230 -10.55 -40.94 -16.37
CA GLN A 230 -9.67 -41.01 -15.20
C GLN A 230 -8.40 -40.21 -15.48
N PHE A 231 -8.24 -39.09 -14.78
CA PHE A 231 -7.02 -38.29 -14.79
C PHE A 231 -6.79 -37.71 -13.39
N GLY A 232 -5.53 -37.48 -13.03
CA GLY A 232 -5.17 -36.77 -11.81
C GLY A 232 -5.12 -35.27 -12.08
N GLU A 233 -5.72 -34.47 -11.20
CA GLU A 233 -5.51 -33.03 -11.18
C GLU A 233 -4.11 -32.71 -10.64
N PHE A 234 -3.49 -31.64 -11.13
CA PHE A 234 -2.26 -31.15 -10.50
C PHE A 234 -2.63 -30.54 -9.14
N HIS A 235 -2.23 -31.20 -8.06
CA HIS A 235 -2.33 -30.70 -6.69
C HIS A 235 -0.93 -30.47 -6.11
N PHE A 236 -0.81 -29.57 -5.15
CA PHE A 236 0.39 -29.38 -4.37
C PHE A 236 0.01 -29.23 -2.90
N GLN A 237 0.93 -29.63 -2.02
CA GLN A 237 0.85 -29.42 -0.58
C GLN A 237 2.24 -29.00 -0.12
N PHE A 238 2.31 -28.09 0.85
CA PHE A 238 3.57 -27.80 1.49
C PHE A 238 4.06 -29.02 2.26
N GLU A 239 5.35 -29.30 2.17
CA GLU A 239 5.96 -30.36 2.96
C GLU A 239 5.87 -30.03 4.46
N SER A 240 5.74 -31.07 5.30
CA SER A 240 5.73 -30.89 6.76
C SER A 240 6.99 -30.20 7.29
N SER A 241 8.11 -30.28 6.56
CA SER A 241 9.36 -29.54 6.84
C SER A 241 9.20 -28.02 6.78
N GLN A 242 8.26 -27.53 5.97
CA GLN A 242 7.99 -26.10 5.78
C GLN A 242 7.00 -25.54 6.80
N GLN A 243 6.25 -26.40 7.49
CA GLN A 243 5.17 -25.99 8.40
C GLN A 243 5.66 -25.05 9.51
N PHE A 244 6.82 -25.37 10.11
CA PHE A 244 7.43 -24.52 11.13
C PHE A 244 7.73 -23.11 10.60
N TYR A 245 8.26 -23.00 9.38
CA TYR A 245 8.57 -21.71 8.77
C TYR A 245 7.29 -20.91 8.44
N ILE A 246 6.25 -21.59 7.96
CA ILE A 246 4.94 -20.98 7.68
C ILE A 246 4.30 -20.43 8.97
N GLU A 247 4.34 -21.18 10.06
CA GLU A 247 3.80 -20.74 11.36
C GLU A 247 4.54 -19.50 11.89
N ASN A 248 5.87 -19.49 11.81
CA ASN A 248 6.67 -18.33 12.22
C ASN A 248 6.41 -17.12 11.32
N PHE A 249 6.28 -17.32 10.00
CA PHE A 249 5.90 -16.27 9.07
C PHE A 249 4.55 -15.65 9.45
N ILE A 250 3.52 -16.46 9.63
CA ILE A 250 2.17 -15.99 10.02
C ILE A 250 2.21 -15.27 11.37
N GLU A 251 2.99 -15.78 12.33
CA GLU A 251 3.17 -15.15 13.62
C GLU A 251 3.83 -13.77 13.53
N ILE A 252 4.92 -13.63 12.77
CA ILE A 252 5.60 -12.35 12.52
C ILE A 252 4.64 -11.35 11.86
N MET A 253 3.90 -11.79 10.85
CA MET A 253 2.87 -11.00 10.17
C MET A 253 1.70 -10.62 11.11
N GLY A 254 1.53 -11.33 12.22
CA GLY A 254 0.58 -11.04 13.28
C GLY A 254 1.01 -9.91 14.22
N TYR A 255 2.27 -9.46 14.21
CA TYR A 255 2.75 -8.44 15.14
C TYR A 255 2.67 -7.02 14.60
N ASP A 256 2.20 -6.10 15.43
CA ASP A 256 2.38 -4.66 15.26
C ASP A 256 3.58 -4.22 16.10
N VAL A 257 4.44 -3.37 15.56
CA VAL A 257 5.59 -2.80 16.29
C VAL A 257 5.24 -1.41 16.80
N PHE A 258 5.64 -1.11 18.03
CA PHE A 258 5.37 0.15 18.71
C PHE A 258 6.65 0.71 19.28
N VAL A 259 6.72 2.03 19.28
CA VAL A 259 7.81 2.78 19.87
C VAL A 259 7.18 3.94 20.63
N GLY A 260 7.66 4.16 21.84
CA GLY A 260 7.22 5.29 22.63
C GLY A 260 7.80 5.27 24.04
N PRO A 261 7.43 6.27 24.86
CA PRO A 261 7.85 6.34 26.23
C PRO A 261 7.43 5.09 26.99
N ARG A 262 8.37 4.49 27.72
CA ARG A 262 8.14 3.32 28.54
C ARG A 262 7.01 3.61 29.53
N GLU A 263 6.03 2.71 29.65
CA GLU A 263 4.98 2.85 30.65
C GLU A 263 5.60 2.74 32.04
N ARG A 264 5.55 3.84 32.79
CA ARG A 264 5.95 3.90 34.20
C ARG A 264 4.89 4.59 35.03
N ASP A 265 4.56 3.99 36.15
CA ASP A 265 3.73 4.62 37.18
C ASP A 265 4.63 5.50 38.06
N LEU A 266 4.43 6.81 37.96
CA LEU A 266 5.03 7.77 38.90
C LEU A 266 4.30 7.65 40.24
N GLY A 267 5.06 7.56 41.34
CA GLY A 267 4.48 7.72 42.66
C GLY A 267 3.89 9.12 42.84
N PHE A 268 2.90 9.29 43.73
CA PHE A 268 2.21 10.58 43.94
C PHE A 268 3.18 11.75 44.13
N HIS A 269 4.23 11.57 44.94
CA HIS A 269 5.23 12.61 45.16
C HIS A 269 6.02 12.98 43.90
N GLN A 270 6.47 11.98 43.13
CA GLN A 270 7.19 12.20 41.88
C GLN A 270 6.30 12.92 40.86
N TYR A 271 5.04 12.47 40.72
CA TYR A 271 4.08 13.12 39.83
C TYR A 271 3.87 14.59 40.20
N GLU A 272 3.65 14.89 41.49
CA GLU A 272 3.46 16.27 41.95
C GLU A 272 4.66 17.19 41.65
N LEU A 273 5.89 16.65 41.60
CA LEU A 273 7.10 17.41 41.27
C LEU A 273 7.20 17.80 39.78
N VAL A 274 6.62 17.01 38.88
CA VAL A 274 6.80 17.19 37.43
C VAL A 274 5.51 17.43 36.64
N LYS A 275 4.34 17.36 37.29
CA LYS A 275 3.02 17.42 36.63
C LYS A 275 2.82 18.64 35.72
N ASP A 276 3.32 19.81 36.11
CA ASP A 276 3.14 21.04 35.34
C ASP A 276 3.99 21.05 34.07
N ILE A 277 5.21 20.50 34.16
CA ILE A 277 6.13 20.33 33.02
C ILE A 277 5.56 19.29 32.06
N ILE A 278 5.06 18.16 32.57
CA ILE A 278 4.40 17.13 31.77
C ILE A 278 3.17 17.71 31.07
N ALA A 279 2.32 18.44 31.79
CA ALA A 279 1.10 19.02 31.23
C ALA A 279 1.41 19.96 30.07
N LYS A 280 2.36 20.89 30.25
CA LYS A 280 2.77 21.83 29.20
C LYS A 280 3.48 21.16 28.03
N THR A 281 4.33 20.17 28.28
CA THR A 281 5.01 19.41 27.21
C THR A 281 4.00 18.58 26.41
N ASN A 282 3.01 17.99 27.07
CA ASN A 282 1.92 17.27 26.41
C ASN A 282 0.99 18.22 25.63
N GLU A 283 0.74 19.42 26.14
CA GLU A 283 -0.02 20.44 25.41
C GLU A 283 0.72 20.87 24.13
N LEU A 284 2.04 21.09 24.20
CA LEU A 284 2.86 21.41 23.03
C LEU A 284 2.73 20.35 21.93
N THR A 285 2.97 19.09 22.30
CA THR A 285 2.93 17.96 21.36
C THR A 285 1.51 17.70 20.85
N THR A 286 0.48 17.90 21.67
CA THR A 286 -0.93 17.77 21.25
C THR A 286 -1.31 18.82 20.20
N ILE A 287 -0.89 20.07 20.38
CA ILE A 287 -1.14 21.13 19.39
C ILE A 287 -0.32 20.87 18.13
N ALA A 288 0.94 20.46 18.25
CA ALA A 288 1.77 20.10 17.11
C ALA A 288 1.14 18.97 16.27
N HIS A 289 0.58 17.96 16.93
CA HIS A 289 -0.13 16.88 16.28
C HIS A 289 -1.45 17.33 15.63
N SER A 290 -2.34 17.95 16.40
CA SER A 290 -3.71 18.27 15.96
C SER A 290 -3.78 19.47 15.02
N GLU A 291 -2.89 20.44 15.21
CA GLU A 291 -2.88 21.67 14.43
C GLU A 291 -1.81 21.68 13.33
N GLY A 292 -0.81 20.79 13.38
CA GLY A 292 0.25 20.75 12.38
C GLY A 292 1.11 22.03 12.41
N ARG A 293 1.35 22.58 13.59
CA ARG A 293 2.18 23.78 13.79
C ARG A 293 2.85 23.75 15.16
N ILE A 294 3.96 24.47 15.28
CA ILE A 294 4.61 24.67 16.57
C ILE A 294 3.88 25.76 17.37
N PRO A 295 3.56 25.53 18.65
CA PRO A 295 2.87 26.52 19.47
C PRO A 295 3.78 27.67 19.91
N ASP A 296 3.23 28.88 19.98
CA ASP A 296 3.98 30.10 20.35
C ASP A 296 4.56 30.05 21.78
N PHE A 297 3.96 29.25 22.67
CA PHE A 297 4.41 29.11 24.05
C PHE A 297 5.55 28.10 24.24
N LEU A 298 6.14 27.57 23.15
CA LEU A 298 7.33 26.71 23.22
C LEU A 298 8.47 27.33 24.04
N SER A 299 8.67 28.65 23.92
CA SER A 299 9.68 29.38 24.69
C SER A 299 9.41 29.35 26.19
N GLU A 300 8.15 29.36 26.61
CA GLU A 300 7.79 29.25 28.04
C GLU A 300 8.14 27.86 28.58
N VAL A 301 7.83 26.81 27.82
CA VAL A 301 8.16 25.43 28.20
C VAL A 301 9.67 25.22 28.23
N LYS A 302 10.41 25.81 27.28
CA LYS A 302 11.87 25.79 27.28
C LYS A 302 12.45 26.33 28.59
N GLU A 303 11.97 27.48 29.06
CA GLU A 303 12.46 28.06 30.30
C GLU A 303 12.06 27.22 31.52
N LEU A 304 10.83 26.67 31.57
CA LEU A 304 10.41 25.75 32.62
C LEU A 304 11.27 24.48 32.70
N VAL A 305 11.63 23.92 31.55
CA VAL A 305 12.52 22.75 31.47
C VAL A 305 13.92 23.09 31.98
N LYS A 306 14.46 24.26 31.63
CA LYS A 306 15.78 24.71 32.12
C LYS A 306 15.83 24.99 33.62
N GLU A 307 14.70 25.37 34.23
CA GLU A 307 14.59 25.61 35.67
C GLU A 307 14.40 24.33 36.50
N CYS A 308 14.39 23.16 35.86
CA CYS A 308 14.22 21.88 36.55
C CYS A 308 15.35 21.62 37.57
N SER A 309 14.94 21.21 38.77
CA SER A 309 15.86 20.67 39.76
C SER A 309 16.44 19.32 39.31
N PRO A 310 17.60 18.88 39.85
CA PRO A 310 18.17 17.58 39.50
C PRO A 310 17.24 16.38 39.73
N GLU A 311 16.34 16.47 40.71
CA GLU A 311 15.32 15.45 40.96
C GLU A 311 14.24 15.45 39.87
N GLN A 312 13.77 16.63 39.44
CA GLN A 312 12.83 16.75 38.32
C GLN A 312 13.46 16.26 37.01
N VAL A 313 14.72 16.60 36.75
CA VAL A 313 15.46 16.10 35.58
C VAL A 313 15.53 14.58 35.58
N HIS A 314 15.86 13.96 36.72
CA HIS A 314 15.92 12.50 36.83
C HIS A 314 14.55 11.85 36.56
N ILE A 315 13.48 12.38 37.17
CA ILE A 315 12.11 11.88 36.96
C ILE A 315 11.68 12.01 35.50
N LEU A 316 11.93 13.17 34.88
CA LEU A 316 11.56 13.43 33.49
C LEU A 316 12.36 12.59 32.51
N ARG A 317 13.68 12.45 32.71
CA ARG A 317 14.52 11.54 31.90
C ARG A 317 13.96 10.14 31.93
N ASP A 318 13.67 9.62 33.12
CA ASP A 318 13.12 8.26 33.28
C ASP A 318 11.74 8.09 32.63
N LEU A 319 10.92 9.15 32.57
CA LEU A 319 9.61 9.15 31.93
C LEU A 319 9.69 9.17 30.40
N TYR A 320 10.66 9.89 29.84
CA TYR A 320 10.86 10.04 28.39
C TYR A 320 11.80 9.00 27.77
N GLN A 321 12.30 8.04 28.57
CA GLN A 321 12.97 6.83 28.07
C GLN A 321 12.06 6.07 27.11
N ILE A 322 12.63 5.65 25.98
CA ILE A 322 11.91 5.00 24.90
C ILE A 322 12.07 3.49 24.99
N SER A 323 10.97 2.77 24.79
CA SER A 323 11.01 1.34 24.55
C SER A 323 10.32 0.98 23.25
N CYS A 324 10.74 -0.14 22.67
CA CYS A 324 10.03 -0.82 21.60
C CYS A 324 9.26 -2.00 22.19
N TRP A 325 8.05 -2.27 21.70
CA TRP A 325 7.31 -3.48 22.06
C TRP A 325 6.49 -3.99 20.88
N PHE A 326 6.23 -5.30 20.87
CA PHE A 326 5.33 -5.90 19.90
C PHE A 326 3.96 -6.15 20.51
N ARG A 327 2.91 -5.84 19.75
CA ARG A 327 1.54 -6.23 20.09
C ARG A 327 1.04 -7.26 19.09
N LYS A 328 0.60 -8.41 19.59
CA LYS A 328 -0.01 -9.44 18.75
C LYS A 328 -1.41 -9.01 18.32
N ASN A 329 -1.65 -8.95 17.02
CA ASN A 329 -2.96 -8.76 16.42
C ASN A 329 -3.52 -10.13 16.00
N THR A 330 -4.19 -10.81 16.93
CA THR A 330 -4.72 -12.16 16.72
C THR A 330 -5.73 -12.23 15.57
N ALA A 331 -6.51 -11.17 15.35
CA ALA A 331 -7.47 -11.11 14.24
C ALA A 331 -6.75 -11.09 12.88
N ARG A 332 -5.70 -10.28 12.74
CA ARG A 332 -4.86 -10.27 11.53
C ARG A 332 -4.16 -11.61 11.32
N MET A 333 -3.60 -12.19 12.38
CA MET A 333 -2.92 -13.49 12.32
C MET A 333 -3.86 -14.60 11.81
N MET A 334 -5.07 -14.71 12.39
CA MET A 334 -6.06 -15.70 11.95
C MET A 334 -6.53 -15.47 10.51
N ARG A 335 -6.68 -14.20 10.11
CA ARG A 335 -7.03 -13.84 8.73
C ARG A 335 -5.95 -14.28 7.75
N PHE A 336 -4.68 -13.98 8.03
CA PHE A 336 -3.58 -14.40 7.18
C PHE A 336 -3.38 -15.92 7.17
N SER A 337 -3.69 -16.61 8.26
CA SER A 337 -3.74 -18.08 8.27
C SER A 337 -4.79 -18.64 7.31
N ASP A 338 -6.04 -18.13 7.35
CA ASP A 338 -7.11 -18.55 6.41
C ASP A 338 -6.77 -18.18 4.97
N ASP A 339 -6.19 -17.00 4.74
CA ASP A 339 -5.72 -16.59 3.40
C ASP A 339 -4.60 -17.51 2.90
N PHE A 340 -3.70 -17.97 3.78
CA PHE A 340 -2.60 -18.88 3.44
C PHE A 340 -3.13 -20.26 3.05
N GLU A 341 -4.07 -20.82 3.83
CA GLU A 341 -4.73 -22.10 3.53
C GLU A 341 -5.47 -22.08 2.18
N ARG A 342 -6.00 -20.91 1.79
CA ARG A 342 -6.70 -20.70 0.52
C ARG A 342 -5.77 -20.39 -0.65
N TYR A 343 -4.47 -20.28 -0.41
CA TYR A 343 -3.49 -19.83 -1.40
C TYR A 343 -3.85 -18.47 -2.01
N ALA A 344 -4.34 -17.54 -1.18
CA ALA A 344 -4.58 -16.17 -1.62
C ALA A 344 -3.25 -15.55 -2.07
N HIS A 345 -3.22 -14.95 -3.25
CA HIS A 345 -1.96 -14.63 -3.90
C HIS A 345 -1.15 -13.57 -3.15
N GLY A 346 -1.77 -12.60 -2.47
CA GLY A 346 -1.03 -11.63 -1.65
C GLY A 346 -0.21 -12.26 -0.52
N ILE A 347 -0.80 -13.11 0.31
CA ILE A 347 -0.03 -13.76 1.39
C ILE A 347 1.02 -14.73 0.81
N MET A 348 0.76 -15.35 -0.33
CA MET A 348 1.74 -16.19 -1.05
C MET A 348 2.91 -15.36 -1.61
N SER A 349 2.65 -14.16 -2.16
CA SER A 349 3.68 -13.22 -2.60
C SER A 349 4.56 -12.78 -1.44
N ALA A 350 3.95 -12.41 -0.31
CA ALA A 350 4.70 -12.02 0.90
C ALA A 350 5.54 -13.19 1.44
N PHE A 351 5.00 -14.41 1.44
CA PHE A 351 5.73 -15.60 1.84
C PHE A 351 6.92 -15.90 0.93
N LEU A 352 6.74 -15.78 -0.40
CA LEU A 352 7.81 -15.94 -1.37
C LEU A 352 8.93 -14.91 -1.14
N MET A 353 8.56 -13.64 -0.97
CA MET A 353 9.49 -12.56 -0.66
C MET A 353 10.28 -12.85 0.62
N MET A 354 9.59 -13.24 1.70
CA MET A 354 10.25 -13.56 2.96
C MET A 354 11.14 -14.81 2.88
N LYS A 355 10.81 -15.77 2.01
CA LYS A 355 11.58 -17.01 1.85
C LYS A 355 12.84 -16.83 1.00
N ILE A 356 12.77 -16.03 -0.06
CA ILE A 356 13.84 -15.93 -1.06
C ILE A 356 14.78 -14.76 -0.77
N VAL A 357 14.23 -13.59 -0.43
CA VAL A 357 15.01 -12.36 -0.39
C VAL A 357 15.67 -12.21 0.98
N GLY A 358 17.00 -12.14 0.97
CA GLY A 358 17.88 -12.03 2.13
C GLY A 358 17.42 -10.95 3.10
N ALA A 359 17.13 -9.76 2.58
CA ALA A 359 16.65 -8.63 3.35
C ALA A 359 15.34 -8.89 4.14
N PHE A 360 14.51 -9.87 3.77
CA PHE A 360 13.34 -10.23 4.59
C PHE A 360 13.63 -11.40 5.53
N THR A 361 14.56 -12.29 5.18
CA THR A 361 15.00 -13.39 6.08
C THR A 361 15.86 -12.91 7.25
N ASP A 362 16.59 -11.80 7.08
CA ASP A 362 17.53 -11.27 8.06
C ASP A 362 16.94 -10.26 9.04
N MET A 363 15.60 -10.17 9.13
CA MET A 363 14.93 -9.30 10.10
C MET A 363 15.35 -9.68 11.53
N THR A 364 16.29 -8.91 12.09
CA THR A 364 16.84 -9.13 13.42
C THR A 364 15.86 -8.65 14.48
N ILE A 365 14.98 -9.55 14.92
CA ILE A 365 14.09 -9.33 16.06
C ILE A 365 14.64 -10.14 17.25
N THR A 366 15.47 -9.51 18.09
CA THR A 366 15.99 -10.14 19.32
C THR A 366 15.37 -9.48 20.53
N TYR A 367 14.72 -10.26 21.40
CA TYR A 367 14.13 -9.75 22.64
C TYR A 367 14.19 -10.76 23.77
N SER A 368 14.41 -10.28 25.00
CA SER A 368 14.19 -11.06 26.23
C SER A 368 12.80 -10.83 26.81
N ASN A 369 12.24 -9.64 26.56
CA ASN A 369 10.87 -9.27 26.93
C ASN A 369 10.19 -8.60 25.73
N ILE A 370 9.12 -9.19 25.22
CA ILE A 370 8.38 -8.67 24.07
C ILE A 370 7.70 -7.31 24.36
N SER A 371 7.50 -7.00 25.63
CA SER A 371 6.89 -5.74 26.10
C SER A 371 7.91 -4.63 26.35
N ASP A 372 9.21 -4.93 26.24
CA ASP A 372 10.28 -3.98 26.54
C ASP A 372 11.58 -4.39 25.83
N ILE A 373 11.74 -3.90 24.60
CA ILE A 373 12.86 -4.19 23.72
C ILE A 373 13.80 -2.99 23.71
N PRO A 374 15.06 -3.18 24.12
CA PRO A 374 16.08 -2.15 24.02
C PRO A 374 16.27 -1.69 22.57
N MET A 375 16.34 -0.37 22.38
CA MET A 375 16.46 0.26 21.06
C MET A 375 17.84 0.06 20.40
N ASP A 376 18.88 -0.20 21.20
CA ASP A 376 20.27 -0.36 20.76
C ASP A 376 20.53 -1.66 19.97
N ILE A 377 19.67 -2.66 20.12
CA ILE A 377 19.81 -3.96 19.44
C ILE A 377 18.82 -4.16 18.27
N PHE A 378 17.97 -3.18 17.99
CA PHE A 378 16.86 -3.31 17.04
C PHE A 378 16.98 -2.28 15.91
N ASP A 379 17.24 -2.75 14.69
CA ASP A 379 17.16 -1.92 13.47
C ASP A 379 15.70 -1.62 13.14
N LEU A 380 15.17 -0.66 13.89
CA LEU A 380 13.79 -0.23 13.85
C LEU A 380 13.38 0.25 12.44
N PRO A 381 14.14 1.12 11.75
CA PRO A 381 13.72 1.64 10.46
C PRO A 381 13.55 0.57 9.39
N ARG A 382 14.54 -0.33 9.26
CA ARG A 382 14.48 -1.40 8.25
C ARG A 382 13.41 -2.40 8.58
N THR A 383 13.27 -2.78 9.85
CA THR A 383 12.22 -3.71 10.29
C THR A 383 10.83 -3.16 9.99
N PHE A 384 10.59 -1.87 10.26
CA PHE A 384 9.33 -1.21 9.91
C PHE A 384 9.04 -1.25 8.42
N ALA A 385 10.01 -0.87 7.58
CA ALA A 385 9.84 -0.89 6.12
C ALA A 385 9.49 -2.31 5.62
N LYS A 386 10.26 -3.32 6.02
CA LYS A 386 10.07 -4.72 5.63
C LYS A 386 8.69 -5.25 6.07
N MET A 387 8.29 -5.01 7.32
CA MET A 387 6.99 -5.44 7.83
C MET A 387 5.82 -4.74 7.12
N GLN A 388 5.94 -3.45 6.81
CA GLN A 388 4.90 -2.73 6.07
C GLN A 388 4.76 -3.23 4.63
N ILE A 389 5.88 -3.55 3.96
CA ILE A 389 5.87 -4.13 2.61
C ILE A 389 5.13 -5.47 2.61
N LEU A 390 5.55 -6.41 3.47
CA LEU A 390 4.92 -7.73 3.55
C LEU A 390 3.43 -7.62 3.93
N THR A 391 3.10 -6.72 4.86
CA THR A 391 1.71 -6.51 5.32
C THR A 391 0.83 -5.94 4.21
N ALA A 392 1.33 -4.96 3.44
CA ALA A 392 0.61 -4.39 2.31
C ALA A 392 0.35 -5.42 1.22
N ILE A 393 1.38 -6.18 0.84
CA ILE A 393 1.26 -7.30 -0.10
C ILE A 393 0.27 -8.35 0.43
N SER A 394 0.28 -8.68 1.72
CA SER A 394 -0.66 -9.68 2.25
C SER A 394 -2.10 -9.18 2.26
N ASN A 395 -2.31 -7.92 2.64
CA ASN A 395 -3.64 -7.31 2.76
C ASN A 395 -4.35 -7.12 1.41
N HIS A 396 -3.63 -6.96 0.28
CA HIS A 396 -4.27 -6.54 -0.97
C HIS A 396 -5.35 -7.50 -1.49
N THR A 397 -5.18 -8.80 -1.22
CA THR A 397 -6.16 -9.85 -1.54
C THR A 397 -6.90 -10.41 -0.34
N SER A 398 -6.58 -9.93 0.86
CA SER A 398 -7.13 -10.48 2.09
C SER A 398 -8.61 -10.15 2.21
N ARG A 399 -9.46 -11.17 2.33
CA ARG A 399 -10.93 -11.00 2.32
C ARG A 399 -11.47 -10.17 3.49
N GLY A 400 -10.75 -10.21 4.62
CA GLY A 400 -11.11 -9.50 5.85
C GLY A 400 -10.39 -8.16 6.02
N TYR A 401 -9.60 -7.71 5.04
CA TYR A 401 -9.05 -6.36 5.06
C TYR A 401 -10.15 -5.35 4.70
N ARG A 402 -10.19 -4.24 5.45
CA ARG A 402 -11.17 -3.16 5.29
C ARG A 402 -10.45 -1.83 5.54
N MET A 403 -10.55 -0.93 4.57
CA MET A 403 -10.00 0.42 4.62
C MET A 403 -10.97 1.37 5.33
N ARG A 404 -10.40 2.22 6.17
CA ARG A 404 -11.10 3.35 6.81
C ARG A 404 -10.61 4.70 6.28
N GLU A 405 -9.38 4.74 5.82
CA GLU A 405 -8.63 5.91 5.41
C GLU A 405 -7.47 5.47 4.51
N PHE A 406 -6.82 6.40 3.84
CA PHE A 406 -5.60 6.14 3.07
C PHE A 406 -4.39 6.66 3.84
N ASN A 407 -3.90 5.86 4.80
CA ASN A 407 -2.84 6.25 5.73
C ASN A 407 -1.66 5.28 5.81
N ASP A 408 -1.70 4.18 5.06
CA ASP A 408 -0.66 3.15 5.08
C ASP A 408 -0.42 2.53 3.69
N LEU A 409 0.65 1.73 3.55
CA LEU A 409 0.98 1.07 2.29
C LEU A 409 -0.10 0.07 1.83
N SER A 410 -0.91 -0.48 2.76
CA SER A 410 -1.93 -1.48 2.43
C SER A 410 -3.11 -0.82 1.71
N SER A 411 -3.65 0.25 2.29
CA SER A 411 -4.76 1.02 1.76
C SER A 411 -4.38 1.72 0.46
N PHE A 412 -3.14 2.21 0.38
CA PHE A 412 -2.57 2.75 -0.84
C PHE A 412 -2.50 1.68 -1.95
N LEU A 413 -1.83 0.54 -1.73
CA LEU A 413 -1.70 -0.51 -2.75
C LEU A 413 -3.07 -0.97 -3.25
N VAL A 414 -4.00 -1.27 -2.32
CA VAL A 414 -5.35 -1.74 -2.65
C VAL A 414 -6.09 -0.73 -3.52
N LEU A 415 -6.05 0.55 -3.17
CA LEU A 415 -6.73 1.58 -3.95
C LEU A 415 -6.18 1.62 -5.38
N ILE A 416 -4.85 1.65 -5.53
CA ILE A 416 -4.21 1.83 -6.82
C ILE A 416 -4.38 0.59 -7.72
N ASP A 417 -4.24 -0.62 -7.18
CA ASP A 417 -4.53 -1.87 -7.92
C ASP A 417 -5.98 -1.91 -8.44
N GLU A 418 -6.94 -1.52 -7.60
CA GLU A 418 -8.35 -1.56 -7.99
C GLU A 418 -8.73 -0.55 -9.08
N ILE A 419 -8.03 0.58 -9.18
CA ILE A 419 -8.34 1.62 -10.18
C ILE A 419 -7.46 1.51 -11.44
N GLU A 420 -6.41 0.68 -11.43
CA GLU A 420 -5.57 0.44 -12.60
C GLU A 420 -6.28 -0.50 -13.59
N GLU A 421 -6.51 -0.03 -14.82
CA GLU A 421 -7.19 -0.80 -15.87
C GLU A 421 -6.47 -0.77 -17.24
N PHE A 422 -5.36 -0.02 -17.39
CA PHE A 422 -4.60 0.10 -18.65
C PHE A 422 -3.88 -1.20 -19.03
N SER A 423 -3.58 -2.06 -18.06
CA SER A 423 -2.95 -3.38 -18.28
C SER A 423 -3.88 -4.47 -18.79
N ARG A 424 -5.19 -4.21 -18.93
CA ARG A 424 -6.15 -5.25 -19.32
C ARG A 424 -6.16 -5.47 -20.83
N ILE A 425 -5.86 -6.70 -21.21
CA ILE A 425 -5.82 -7.16 -22.60
C ILE A 425 -6.97 -8.15 -22.81
N SER A 426 -7.77 -7.93 -23.85
CA SER A 426 -8.84 -8.85 -24.22
C SER A 426 -8.48 -9.69 -25.44
N ARG A 427 -8.96 -10.94 -25.44
CA ARG A 427 -8.92 -11.87 -26.59
C ARG A 427 -10.23 -11.78 -27.34
N ALA A 428 -10.55 -10.59 -27.81
CA ALA A 428 -11.94 -10.23 -28.05
C ALA A 428 -12.48 -10.57 -29.44
N ASN A 429 -11.81 -11.43 -30.20
CA ASN A 429 -12.27 -11.85 -31.51
C ASN A 429 -12.13 -13.37 -31.65
N GLN A 430 -13.09 -13.98 -32.36
CA GLN A 430 -13.03 -15.35 -32.92
C GLN A 430 -11.66 -15.71 -33.56
N PHE A 431 -10.86 -14.71 -33.96
CA PHE A 431 -9.51 -14.86 -34.53
C PHE A 431 -8.33 -14.80 -33.54
N ARG A 432 -8.55 -14.75 -32.21
CA ARG A 432 -7.47 -14.65 -31.18
C ARG A 432 -6.55 -13.42 -31.33
N GLN A 433 -7.10 -12.28 -31.76
CA GLN A 433 -6.37 -11.02 -31.84
C GLN A 433 -6.28 -10.32 -30.48
N TYR A 434 -5.21 -9.55 -30.28
CA TYR A 434 -4.97 -8.74 -29.09
C TYR A 434 -5.76 -7.44 -29.17
N VAL A 435 -6.52 -7.12 -28.13
CA VAL A 435 -7.05 -5.77 -27.93
C VAL A 435 -6.46 -5.24 -26.64
N GLU A 436 -5.59 -4.23 -26.76
CA GLU A 436 -4.77 -3.71 -25.66
C GLU A 436 -5.51 -2.70 -24.77
N GLU A 437 -6.57 -2.08 -25.28
CA GLU A 437 -7.35 -1.09 -24.54
C GLU A 437 -8.74 -1.64 -24.17
N PHE A 438 -8.87 -2.08 -22.92
CA PHE A 438 -10.14 -2.57 -22.37
C PHE A 438 -11.15 -1.45 -22.10
N CYS A 439 -10.68 -0.35 -21.49
CA CYS A 439 -11.43 0.88 -21.27
C CYS A 439 -10.46 2.06 -21.08
N ARG A 440 -10.88 3.26 -21.46
CA ARG A 440 -10.16 4.49 -21.12
C ARG A 440 -10.43 4.85 -19.66
N THR A 441 -9.43 5.41 -18.97
CA THR A 441 -9.60 5.84 -17.57
C THR A 441 -9.33 7.32 -17.41
N LYS A 442 -10.19 8.00 -16.65
CA LYS A 442 -9.96 9.38 -16.20
C LYS A 442 -10.00 9.44 -14.69
N ILE A 443 -9.07 10.18 -14.09
CA ILE A 443 -9.04 10.42 -12.66
C ILE A 443 -8.87 11.91 -12.40
N TYR A 444 -9.78 12.50 -11.64
CA TYR A 444 -9.79 13.93 -11.33
C TYR A 444 -10.57 14.19 -10.03
N VAL A 445 -10.62 15.46 -9.60
CA VAL A 445 -11.39 15.88 -8.43
C VAL A 445 -12.55 16.77 -8.86
N GLU A 446 -13.76 16.41 -8.45
CA GLU A 446 -15.01 17.15 -8.71
C GLU A 446 -15.85 17.15 -7.42
N ASP A 447 -16.30 18.33 -6.97
CA ASP A 447 -17.17 18.46 -5.79
C ASP A 447 -16.66 17.75 -4.52
N GLU A 448 -15.34 17.82 -4.26
CA GLU A 448 -14.64 17.11 -3.17
C GLU A 448 -14.56 15.58 -3.32
N PHE A 449 -15.03 15.00 -4.43
CA PHE A 449 -14.89 13.58 -4.73
C PHE A 449 -13.66 13.31 -5.62
N MET A 450 -12.90 12.27 -5.28
CA MET A 450 -11.98 11.64 -6.22
C MET A 450 -12.84 10.86 -7.21
N VAL A 451 -12.91 11.34 -8.44
CA VAL A 451 -13.70 10.74 -9.51
C VAL A 451 -12.80 9.83 -10.34
N ILE A 452 -13.21 8.57 -10.50
CA ILE A 452 -12.59 7.60 -11.39
C ILE A 452 -13.62 7.20 -12.43
N GLU A 453 -13.37 7.52 -13.70
CA GLU A 453 -14.24 7.13 -14.81
C GLU A 453 -13.58 6.06 -15.66
N PHE A 454 -14.28 4.93 -15.83
CA PHE A 454 -13.93 3.88 -16.79
C PHE A 454 -14.88 4.00 -17.99
N ILE A 455 -14.32 4.28 -19.16
CA ILE A 455 -15.07 4.57 -20.39
C ILE A 455 -14.90 3.40 -21.35
N PHE A 456 -16.02 2.73 -21.64
CA PHE A 456 -16.12 1.56 -22.50
C PHE A 456 -16.72 1.98 -23.85
N ASP A 457 -15.86 2.21 -24.82
CA ASP A 457 -16.19 2.67 -26.18
C ASP A 457 -15.54 1.82 -27.28
N ASN A 458 -14.77 0.79 -26.91
CA ASN A 458 -14.11 -0.10 -27.84
C ASN A 458 -15.07 -1.17 -28.40
N GLU A 459 -15.59 -0.93 -29.61
CA GLU A 459 -16.50 -1.86 -30.30
C GLU A 459 -15.82 -3.12 -30.85
N ASP A 460 -14.47 -3.15 -30.91
CA ASP A 460 -13.73 -4.32 -31.35
C ASP A 460 -13.71 -5.45 -30.29
N ILE A 461 -14.16 -5.16 -29.06
CA ILE A 461 -14.22 -6.14 -27.98
C ILE A 461 -15.56 -6.89 -27.97
N GLU A 462 -15.59 -8.11 -28.51
CA GLU A 462 -16.78 -8.97 -28.44
C GLU A 462 -17.11 -9.31 -26.97
N SER A 463 -18.38 -9.12 -26.57
CA SER A 463 -18.88 -9.36 -25.21
C SER A 463 -18.43 -8.38 -24.11
N LEU A 464 -17.98 -7.17 -24.47
CA LEU A 464 -17.77 -6.10 -23.49
C LEU A 464 -19.09 -5.77 -22.77
N ASP A 465 -19.09 -5.87 -21.44
CA ASP A 465 -20.27 -5.67 -20.58
C ASP A 465 -19.94 -4.68 -19.46
N PRO A 466 -20.13 -3.37 -19.70
CA PRO A 466 -19.88 -2.33 -18.69
C PRO A 466 -20.75 -2.49 -17.44
N GLU A 467 -21.97 -3.00 -17.58
CA GLU A 467 -22.86 -3.26 -16.44
C GLU A 467 -22.28 -4.37 -15.53
N ARG A 468 -21.71 -5.43 -16.12
CA ARG A 468 -21.00 -6.46 -15.34
C ARG A 468 -19.76 -5.90 -14.64
N ALA A 469 -18.98 -5.04 -15.31
CA ALA A 469 -17.84 -4.37 -14.69
C ALA A 469 -18.29 -3.54 -13.49
N PHE A 470 -19.35 -2.74 -13.64
CA PHE A 470 -19.93 -1.94 -12.56
C PHE A 470 -20.41 -2.81 -11.38
N LYS A 471 -21.13 -3.91 -11.63
CA LYS A 471 -21.52 -4.87 -10.58
C LYS A 471 -20.31 -5.48 -9.85
N GLY A 472 -19.22 -5.71 -10.58
CA GLY A 472 -17.94 -6.14 -9.99
C GLY A 472 -17.39 -5.10 -9.02
N ARG A 473 -17.36 -3.82 -9.44
CA ARG A 473 -16.91 -2.68 -8.61
C ARG A 473 -17.77 -2.51 -7.36
N ILE A 474 -19.09 -2.56 -7.45
CA ILE A 474 -19.96 -2.49 -6.25
C ILE A 474 -19.58 -3.59 -5.25
N ARG A 475 -19.42 -4.84 -5.72
CA ARG A 475 -19.05 -5.95 -4.81
C ARG A 475 -17.69 -5.72 -4.18
N ARG A 476 -16.70 -5.35 -4.98
CA ARG A 476 -15.32 -5.23 -4.52
C ARG A 476 -15.17 -4.03 -3.57
N PHE A 477 -15.68 -2.86 -3.92
CA PHE A 477 -15.59 -1.67 -3.08
C PHE A 477 -16.44 -1.80 -1.81
N GLY A 478 -17.60 -2.45 -1.85
CA GLY A 478 -18.38 -2.76 -0.65
C GLY A 478 -17.63 -3.71 0.31
N GLN A 479 -16.78 -4.59 -0.23
CA GLN A 479 -15.87 -5.42 0.55
C GLN A 479 -14.58 -4.73 0.94
N LEU A 480 -14.20 -3.59 0.36
CA LEU A 480 -12.93 -2.96 0.67
C LEU A 480 -13.07 -1.85 1.69
N PHE A 481 -14.20 -1.14 1.71
CA PHE A 481 -14.38 0.04 2.56
C PHE A 481 -15.26 -0.27 3.76
N ASP A 482 -14.81 0.13 4.96
CA ASP A 482 -15.64 0.15 6.17
C ASP A 482 -16.53 1.41 6.17
N ILE A 483 -17.55 1.40 5.31
CA ILE A 483 -18.41 2.56 4.98
C ILE A 483 -18.86 3.36 6.22
N PRO A 484 -19.36 2.75 7.33
CA PRO A 484 -19.80 3.50 8.50
C PRO A 484 -18.68 4.26 9.22
N ASN A 485 -17.46 3.74 9.15
CA ASN A 485 -16.29 4.24 9.88
C ASN A 485 -15.24 4.88 8.97
N LEU A 486 -15.59 5.22 7.72
CA LEU A 486 -14.68 5.94 6.83
C LEU A 486 -14.31 7.31 7.38
N ASP A 487 -13.07 7.71 7.16
CA ASP A 487 -12.60 9.07 7.40
C ASP A 487 -13.41 10.03 6.50
N PRO A 488 -13.90 11.17 7.05
CA PRO A 488 -14.64 12.17 6.28
C PRO A 488 -13.93 12.73 5.04
N ALA A 489 -12.59 12.66 4.98
CA ALA A 489 -11.81 13.06 3.81
C ALA A 489 -11.90 12.04 2.67
N VAL A 490 -12.27 10.78 2.93
CA VAL A 490 -12.43 9.76 1.91
C VAL A 490 -13.78 9.91 1.23
N LYS A 491 -13.76 10.53 0.06
CA LYS A 491 -14.92 10.70 -0.84
C LYS A 491 -14.54 10.25 -2.24
N MET A 492 -15.18 9.20 -2.73
CA MET A 492 -14.91 8.64 -4.07
C MET A 492 -16.18 8.48 -4.89
N LYS A 493 -16.06 8.74 -6.19
CA LYS A 493 -17.09 8.52 -7.19
C LYS A 493 -16.51 7.65 -8.30
N ILE A 494 -17.01 6.44 -8.44
CA ILE A 494 -16.59 5.53 -9.52
C ILE A 494 -17.66 5.52 -10.58
N ALA A 495 -17.32 5.95 -11.80
CA ALA A 495 -18.22 5.93 -12.94
C ALA A 495 -17.79 4.84 -13.93
N VAL A 496 -18.75 4.06 -14.40
CA VAL A 496 -18.60 3.16 -15.53
C VAL A 496 -19.51 3.68 -16.65
N ILE A 497 -18.90 4.11 -17.74
CA ILE A 497 -19.56 4.75 -18.87
C ILE A 497 -19.52 3.78 -20.05
N SER A 498 -20.68 3.40 -20.57
CA SER A 498 -20.81 2.70 -21.83
C SER A 498 -21.10 3.70 -22.93
N GLU A 499 -20.28 3.71 -23.98
CA GLU A 499 -20.53 4.44 -25.24
C GLU A 499 -20.61 3.47 -26.45
N LEU A 500 -20.79 2.18 -26.18
CA LEU A 500 -20.94 1.12 -27.18
C LEU A 500 -22.25 1.25 -27.98
N LYS A 501 -22.21 0.98 -29.29
CA LYS A 501 -23.39 0.87 -30.17
C LYS A 501 -24.27 2.12 -30.21
N GLY A 502 -23.70 3.29 -29.91
CA GLY A 502 -24.42 4.58 -29.91
C GLY A 502 -25.37 4.80 -28.73
N GLU A 503 -25.42 3.90 -27.75
CA GLU A 503 -26.17 4.10 -26.50
C GLU A 503 -25.25 4.52 -25.36
N LYS A 504 -25.42 5.76 -24.88
CA LYS A 504 -24.68 6.25 -23.72
C LYS A 504 -25.40 5.86 -22.42
N THR A 505 -24.82 4.91 -21.69
CA THR A 505 -25.28 4.55 -20.33
C THR A 505 -24.20 4.87 -19.32
N ARG A 506 -24.58 5.51 -18.21
CA ARG A 506 -23.67 5.85 -17.12
C ARG A 506 -24.09 5.17 -15.83
N PHE A 507 -23.18 4.43 -15.23
CA PHE A 507 -23.32 3.84 -13.91
C PHE A 507 -22.39 4.56 -12.94
N GLU A 508 -22.85 4.89 -11.74
CA GLU A 508 -22.06 5.64 -10.76
C GLU A 508 -22.16 5.01 -9.38
N LEU A 509 -21.04 4.91 -8.67
CA LEU A 509 -20.97 4.45 -7.29
C LEU A 509 -20.34 5.56 -6.44
N PHE A 510 -21.10 6.05 -5.47
CA PHE A 510 -20.67 7.05 -4.50
C PHE A 510 -20.27 6.36 -3.20
N ILE A 511 -19.08 6.70 -2.70
CA ILE A 511 -18.48 6.15 -1.49
C ILE A 511 -18.03 7.31 -0.62
N GLU A 512 -18.67 7.50 0.53
CA GLU A 512 -18.23 8.41 1.59
C GLU A 512 -18.74 7.89 2.94
N ARG A 513 -18.33 8.50 4.05
CA ARG A 513 -18.73 8.07 5.39
C ARG A 513 -20.25 7.94 5.51
N GLY A 514 -20.73 6.72 5.75
CA GLY A 514 -22.15 6.41 5.90
C GLY A 514 -22.95 6.36 4.60
N ARG A 515 -22.32 6.50 3.43
CA ARG A 515 -22.99 6.45 2.12
C ARG A 515 -22.27 5.50 1.17
N PHE A 516 -23.02 4.53 0.69
CA PHE A 516 -22.63 3.61 -0.38
C PHE A 516 -23.79 3.50 -1.35
N GLU A 517 -23.79 4.35 -2.38
CA GLU A 517 -24.95 4.58 -3.24
C GLU A 517 -24.60 4.32 -4.70
N ALA A 518 -25.36 3.45 -5.36
CA ALA A 518 -25.23 3.21 -6.79
C ALA A 518 -26.32 3.96 -7.57
N ARG A 519 -25.99 4.46 -8.75
CA ARG A 519 -26.91 5.10 -9.70
C ARG A 519 -26.74 4.56 -11.10
N ARG A 520 -27.83 4.62 -11.88
CA ARG A 520 -27.85 4.40 -13.33
C ARG A 520 -28.52 5.60 -14.00
N ASN A 521 -27.82 6.28 -14.90
CA ASN A 521 -28.29 7.46 -15.60
C ASN A 521 -28.88 8.54 -14.66
N GLY A 522 -28.26 8.72 -13.49
CA GLY A 522 -28.70 9.67 -12.45
C GLY A 522 -29.76 9.13 -11.48
N GLU A 523 -30.39 8.00 -11.76
CA GLU A 523 -31.39 7.39 -10.87
C GLU A 523 -30.75 6.41 -9.88
N THR A 524 -31.06 6.54 -8.59
CA THR A 524 -30.56 5.64 -7.54
C THR A 524 -31.09 4.22 -7.73
N ILE A 525 -30.20 3.23 -7.64
CA ILE A 525 -30.54 1.80 -7.72
C ILE A 525 -30.39 1.13 -6.36
N SER A 526 -31.34 0.24 -6.02
CA SER A 526 -31.21 -0.63 -4.85
C SER A 526 -30.11 -1.67 -5.09
N ILE A 527 -29.02 -1.59 -4.35
CA ILE A 527 -27.85 -2.46 -4.52
C ILE A 527 -28.20 -3.94 -4.32
N ASP A 528 -28.95 -4.29 -3.26
CA ASP A 528 -29.34 -5.68 -2.98
C ASP A 528 -30.13 -6.31 -4.13
N THR A 529 -31.12 -5.54 -4.63
CA THR A 529 -31.95 -5.95 -5.77
C THR A 529 -31.10 -6.06 -7.03
N TYR A 530 -30.18 -5.12 -7.24
CA TYR A 530 -29.37 -5.01 -8.44
C TYR A 530 -28.32 -6.13 -8.56
N LEU A 531 -27.70 -6.52 -7.45
CA LEU A 531 -26.71 -7.59 -7.43
C LEU A 531 -27.33 -8.98 -7.30
N LYS A 532 -28.60 -9.07 -6.92
CA LYS A 532 -29.29 -10.32 -6.56
C LYS A 532 -28.59 -11.07 -5.41
N THR A 533 -27.99 -10.35 -4.46
CA THR A 533 -27.32 -10.92 -3.29
C THR A 533 -27.78 -10.19 -2.02
N ARG A 534 -27.63 -10.83 -0.85
CA ARG A 534 -27.84 -10.22 0.48
C ARG A 534 -26.53 -9.97 1.23
N GLU A 535 -25.39 -10.04 0.54
CA GLU A 535 -24.06 -10.23 1.15
C GLU A 535 -23.19 -8.96 1.15
N LEU A 536 -23.77 -7.77 0.97
CA LEU A 536 -23.03 -6.50 1.04
C LEU A 536 -23.21 -5.75 2.35
#